data_AF-A0A1D5R4R7-F1
#
_entry.id   AF-A0A1D5R4R7-F1
#
_cell.length_a   1.000
_cell.length_b   1.000
_cell.length_c   1.000
_cell.angle_alpha   90.00
_cell.angle_beta   90.00
_cell.angle_gamma   90.00
#
_symmetry.space_group_name_H-M   'P 1'
#
loop_
_entity.id
_entity.type
_entity.pdbx_description
1 polymer ?
#
loop_
_entity_poly.entity_id
_entity_poly.type
_entity_poly.pdbx_seq_one_letter_code
_entity_poly.pdbx_strand_id
1 'polypeptide(L)'
;MRLLAWPIFLAHWGGARAEPGKFWHVTDLHLDPHYKVSKYPFQVCPSAGFQSVPNAGPWGDYLCDSPWALINSSIYAMKEIEPEPDFILWTG
;
A
#
# COMPACT_ATOMS: atom_id res chain seq x y z
N MET A 1 15.88 -28.97 -59.74
CA MET A 1 14.73 -28.07 -59.48
C MET A 1 14.41 -28.16 -57.99
N ARG A 2 14.78 -27.13 -57.22
CA ARG A 2 14.64 -27.11 -55.75
C ARG A 2 13.19 -26.75 -55.41
N LEU A 3 12.46 -27.67 -54.79
CA LEU A 3 11.16 -27.39 -54.19
C LEU A 3 11.42 -26.66 -52.86
N LEU A 4 11.31 -25.33 -52.89
CA LEU A 4 11.31 -24.50 -51.69
C LEU A 4 9.93 -24.65 -51.03
N ALA A 5 9.82 -25.53 -50.03
CA ALA A 5 8.69 -25.57 -49.13
C ALA A 5 8.75 -24.31 -48.25
N TRP A 6 7.81 -23.40 -48.46
CA TRP A 6 7.65 -22.19 -47.66
C TRP A 6 6.91 -22.57 -46.37
N PRO A 7 7.52 -22.50 -45.18
CA PRO A 7 6.74 -22.68 -43.96
C PRO A 7 5.93 -21.40 -43.78
N ILE A 8 4.62 -21.50 -43.99
CA ILE A 8 3.68 -20.46 -43.60
C ILE A 8 3.68 -20.46 -42.08
N PHE A 9 4.48 -19.58 -41.47
CA PHE A 9 4.31 -19.22 -40.07
C PHE A 9 2.93 -18.53 -39.97
N LEU A 10 1.93 -19.30 -39.55
CA LEU A 10 0.69 -18.76 -39.02
C LEU A 10 1.06 -18.03 -37.73
N ALA A 11 1.43 -16.75 -37.87
CA ALA A 11 1.44 -15.83 -36.75
C ALA A 11 -0.01 -15.76 -36.27
N HIS A 12 -0.31 -16.47 -35.20
CA HIS A 12 -1.56 -16.33 -34.49
C HIS A 12 -1.63 -14.88 -34.00
N TRP A 13 -2.27 -14.03 -34.80
CA TRP A 13 -2.67 -12.68 -34.41
C TRP A 13 -3.91 -12.79 -33.51
N GLY A 14 -3.79 -13.56 -32.42
CA GLY A 14 -4.70 -13.41 -31.30
C GLY A 14 -4.41 -12.03 -30.74
N GLY A 15 -5.31 -11.07 -30.93
CA GLY A 15 -5.19 -9.76 -30.29
C GLY A 15 -5.11 -9.98 -28.78
N ALA A 16 -3.90 -9.95 -28.23
CA ALA A 16 -3.70 -9.97 -26.79
C ALA A 16 -4.42 -8.75 -26.24
N ARG A 17 -5.50 -8.98 -25.48
CA ARG A 17 -6.16 -7.92 -24.75
C ARG A 17 -5.17 -7.46 -23.69
N ALA A 18 -4.69 -6.23 -23.80
CA ALA A 18 -3.84 -5.65 -22.78
C ALA A 18 -4.62 -5.59 -21.47
N GLU A 19 -4.02 -6.08 -20.40
CA GLU A 19 -4.59 -5.92 -19.06
C GLU A 19 -4.63 -4.42 -18.73
N PRO A 20 -5.71 -3.92 -18.09
CA PRO A 20 -5.75 -2.55 -17.62
C PRO A 20 -4.60 -2.26 -16.66
N GLY A 21 -3.94 -1.11 -16.84
CA GLY A 21 -2.93 -0.62 -15.91
C GLY A 21 -3.51 -0.37 -14.51
N LYS A 22 -2.64 -0.42 -13.50
CA LYS A 22 -3.02 -0.26 -12.09
C LYS A 22 -2.06 0.71 -11.42
N PHE A 23 -2.58 1.48 -10.48
CA PHE A 23 -1.78 2.38 -9.66
C PHE A 23 -2.32 2.43 -8.24
N TRP A 24 -1.44 2.74 -7.29
CA TRP A 24 -1.84 3.06 -5.92
C TRP A 24 -2.05 4.56 -5.76
N HIS A 25 -3.00 4.96 -4.91
CA HIS A 25 -3.07 6.30 -4.35
C HIS A 25 -3.09 6.19 -2.83
N VAL A 26 -2.07 6.76 -2.19
CA VAL A 26 -1.88 6.83 -0.74
C VAL A 26 -1.71 8.29 -0.33
N THR A 27 -2.26 8.65 0.82
CA THR A 27 -2.23 10.02 1.34
C THR A 27 -2.38 10.00 2.85
N ASP A 28 -2.04 11.11 3.48
CA ASP A 28 -2.29 11.50 4.85
C ASP A 28 -1.88 10.40 5.83
N LEU A 29 -0.67 9.85 5.64
CA LEU A 29 -0.16 8.76 6.49
C LEU A 29 -0.04 9.19 7.95
N HIS A 30 0.23 10.48 8.19
CA HIS A 30 0.30 11.11 9.52
C HIS A 30 1.07 10.26 10.55
N LEU A 31 2.39 10.19 10.43
CA LEU A 31 3.20 9.48 11.42
C LEU A 31 3.22 10.24 12.76
N ASP A 32 2.79 9.59 13.84
CA ASP A 32 3.14 9.98 15.21
C ASP A 32 4.40 9.23 15.67
N PRO A 33 5.58 9.87 15.68
CA PRO A 33 6.84 9.22 16.06
C PRO A 33 6.92 8.88 17.55
N HIS A 34 5.99 9.38 18.36
CA HIS A 34 5.94 9.19 19.80
C HIS A 34 4.79 8.31 20.26
N TYR A 35 4.01 7.74 19.33
CA TYR A 35 3.01 6.73 19.65
C TYR A 35 3.64 5.57 20.43
N LYS A 36 3.07 5.25 21.58
CA LYS A 36 3.45 4.09 22.38
C LYS A 36 2.25 3.50 23.09
N VAL A 37 2.18 2.17 23.11
CA VAL A 37 1.23 1.46 23.97
C VAL A 37 1.61 1.74 25.43
N SER A 38 0.72 2.42 26.13
CA SER A 38 0.95 2.89 27.50
C SER A 38 -0.24 2.53 28.39
N LYS A 39 0.04 2.19 29.65
CA LYS A 39 -0.99 2.06 30.70
C LYS A 39 -1.51 3.42 31.18
N TYR A 40 -0.84 4.52 30.81
CA TYR A 40 -1.22 5.89 31.17
C TYR A 40 -1.90 6.56 29.96
N PRO A 41 -3.23 6.79 29.99
CA PRO A 41 -4.00 7.22 28.82
C PRO A 41 -3.60 8.57 28.21
N PHE A 42 -2.98 9.46 28.99
CA PHE A 42 -2.51 10.77 28.52
C PHE A 42 -1.05 10.76 28.02
N GLN A 43 -0.45 9.57 27.87
CA GLN A 43 0.93 9.41 27.41
C GLN A 43 1.03 8.44 26.24
N VAL A 44 -0.07 8.18 25.53
CA VAL A 44 -0.09 7.26 24.39
C VAL A 44 0.50 7.94 23.15
N CYS A 45 -0.03 9.11 22.78
CA CYS A 45 0.36 9.84 21.58
C CYS A 45 0.19 11.35 21.81
N PRO A 46 1.14 12.21 21.40
CA PRO A 46 0.96 13.65 21.44
C PRO A 46 -0.14 14.16 20.50
N SER A 47 -0.43 13.45 19.40
CA SER A 47 -1.45 13.87 18.43
C SER A 47 -2.88 13.91 19.01
N ALA A 48 -3.16 13.15 20.07
CA ALA A 48 -4.45 13.20 20.78
C ALA A 48 -4.64 14.49 21.61
N GLY A 49 -3.59 15.30 21.77
CA GLY A 49 -3.60 16.51 22.58
C GLY A 49 -3.88 16.21 24.05
N PHE A 50 -5.00 16.74 24.57
CA PHE A 50 -5.42 16.54 25.96
C PHE A 50 -6.43 15.41 26.14
N GLN A 51 -6.73 14.65 25.09
CA GLN A 51 -7.70 13.56 25.16
C GLN A 51 -7.10 12.32 25.82
N SER A 52 -7.92 11.61 26.61
CA SER A 52 -7.53 10.34 27.23
C SER A 52 -7.63 9.22 26.19
N VAL A 53 -6.56 8.44 26.01
CA VAL A 53 -6.52 7.30 25.09
C VAL A 53 -6.41 5.98 25.88
N PRO A 54 -7.52 5.43 26.40
CA PRO A 54 -7.49 4.19 27.17
C PRO A 54 -7.32 2.96 26.28
N ASN A 55 -6.56 1.96 26.74
CA ASN A 55 -6.39 0.66 26.06
C ASN A 55 -5.87 0.74 24.62
N ALA A 56 -4.97 1.68 24.35
CA ALA A 56 -4.35 1.84 23.03
C ALA A 56 -3.68 0.55 22.52
N GLY A 57 -3.89 0.23 21.24
CA GLY A 57 -3.39 -0.99 20.60
C GLY A 57 -2.04 -0.82 19.91
N PRO A 58 -1.37 -1.91 19.49
CA PRO A 58 -0.10 -1.82 18.77
C PRO A 58 -0.21 -1.21 17.37
N TRP A 59 -1.42 -1.19 16.79
CA TRP A 59 -1.70 -0.72 15.44
C TRP A 59 -2.26 0.70 15.38
N GLY A 60 -2.38 1.37 16.52
CA GLY A 60 -2.94 2.72 16.60
C GLY A 60 -4.16 2.82 17.51
N ASP A 61 -4.68 4.03 17.60
CA ASP A 61 -5.93 4.38 18.24
C ASP A 61 -6.60 5.47 17.41
N TYR A 62 -7.93 5.53 17.39
CA TYR A 62 -8.68 6.50 16.58
C TYR A 62 -8.44 7.96 16.99
N LEU A 63 -8.00 8.21 18.23
CA LEU A 63 -7.64 9.56 18.69
C LEU A 63 -6.19 9.95 18.35
N CYS A 64 -5.41 9.01 17.81
CA CYS A 64 -4.01 9.23 17.48
C CYS A 64 -3.79 9.29 15.96
N ASP A 65 -2.74 10.01 15.58
CA ASP A 65 -2.08 9.85 14.30
C ASP A 65 -1.40 8.45 14.24
N SER A 66 -1.02 8.01 13.04
CA SER A 66 -0.58 6.64 12.78
C SER A 66 0.73 6.30 13.47
N PRO A 67 0.83 5.17 14.21
CA PRO A 67 2.13 4.63 14.58
C PRO A 67 2.86 4.08 13.36
N TRP A 68 4.19 3.98 13.46
CA TRP A 68 5.00 3.34 12.42
C TRP A 68 4.51 1.93 12.03
N ALA A 69 4.02 1.16 13.01
CA ALA A 69 3.48 -0.18 12.77
C ALA A 69 2.31 -0.18 11.76
N LEU A 70 1.42 0.82 11.82
CA LEU A 70 0.29 0.94 10.90
C LEU A 70 0.75 1.34 9.50
N ILE A 71 1.62 2.34 9.40
CA ILE A 71 2.20 2.78 8.12
C ILE A 71 2.97 1.64 7.45
N ASN A 72 3.80 0.93 8.20
CA ASN A 72 4.51 -0.22 7.68
C ASN A 72 3.53 -1.31 7.21
N SER A 73 2.51 -1.63 8.02
CA SER A 73 1.48 -2.60 7.65
C SER A 73 0.74 -2.22 6.36
N SER A 74 0.42 -0.94 6.15
CA SER A 74 -0.30 -0.50 4.94
C SER A 74 0.54 -0.66 3.68
N ILE A 75 1.83 -0.32 3.72
CA ILE A 75 2.74 -0.52 2.59
C ILE A 75 2.93 -2.01 2.26
N TYR A 76 3.03 -2.87 3.29
CA TYR A 76 3.08 -4.31 3.06
C TYR A 76 1.77 -4.88 2.51
N ALA A 77 0.62 -4.34 2.93
CA ALA A 77 -0.68 -4.71 2.36
C ALA A 77 -0.80 -4.29 0.89
N MET A 78 -0.34 -3.08 0.53
CA MET A 78 -0.28 -2.64 -0.87
C MET A 78 0.54 -3.62 -1.71
N LYS A 79 1.71 -4.03 -1.21
CA LYS A 79 2.56 -5.03 -1.89
C LYS A 79 1.87 -6.39 -2.03
N GLU A 80 1.10 -6.84 -1.04
CA GLU A 80 0.38 -8.12 -1.11
C GLU A 80 -0.78 -8.09 -2.12
N ILE A 81 -1.49 -6.96 -2.20
CA ILE A 81 -2.66 -6.79 -3.07
C ILE A 81 -2.24 -6.57 -4.54
N GLU A 82 -1.27 -5.68 -4.78
CA GLU A 82 -0.74 -5.37 -6.11
C GLU A 82 0.75 -5.01 -5.99
N PRO A 83 1.66 -5.99 -6.16
CA PRO A 83 3.10 -5.77 -6.06
C PRO A 83 3.71 -5.08 -7.29
N GLU A 84 3.02 -5.05 -8.44
CA GLU A 84 3.52 -4.52 -9.71
C GLU A 84 2.58 -3.42 -10.28
N PRO A 85 2.30 -2.35 -9.53
CA PRO A 85 1.58 -1.19 -10.06
C PRO A 85 2.46 -0.46 -11.08
N ASP A 86 1.83 0.22 -12.04
CA ASP A 86 2.54 1.05 -13.02
C ASP A 86 3.22 2.25 -12.34
N PHE A 87 2.58 2.81 -11.31
CA PHE A 87 3.09 3.89 -10.49
C PHE A 87 2.33 4.00 -9.16
N ILE A 88 2.82 4.86 -8.26
CA ILE A 88 2.19 5.22 -6.99
C ILE A 88 2.00 6.74 -6.96
N LEU A 89 0.78 7.19 -6.71
CA LEU A 89 0.48 8.57 -6.33
C LEU A 89 0.55 8.66 -4.80
N TRP A 90 1.45 9.48 -4.29
CA TRP A 90 1.54 9.76 -2.87
C TRP A 90 1.40 11.27 -2.63
N THR A 91 0.31 11.66 -1.96
CA THR A 91 -0.08 13.08 -1.82
C THR A 91 0.19 13.69 -0.44
N GLY A 92 1.14 13.11 0.30
CA GLY A 92 1.61 13.60 1.61
C GLY A 92 1.11 12.73 2.74
#